data_AF-A0A3D0R1I3-F1
#
_entry.id   AF-A0A3D0R1I3-F1
#
_cell.length_a   1.000
_cell.length_b   1.000
_cell.length_c   1.000
_cell.angle_alpha   90.00
_cell.angle_beta   90.00
_cell.angle_gamma   90.00
#
_symmetry.space_group_name_H-M   'P 1'
#
loop_
_entity.id
_entity.type
_entity.pdbx_description
1 polymer ?
#
loop_
_entity_poly.entity_id
_entity_poly.type
_entity_poly.pdbx_seq_one_letter_code
_entity_poly.pdbx_strand_id
1 'polypeptide(L)' 'MAERIVIGERDLSCEDLVAVARGGARVTLADSVPARLQASLDWVGEAVAGSADGIVDAIYSINTGFGSLAGR' A
#
# COMPACT_ATOMS: atom_id res chain seq x y z
N MET A 1 10.24 26.98 9.22
CA MET A 1 9.17 26.21 8.54
C MET A 1 9.53 24.75 8.67
N ALA A 2 8.58 23.86 9.01
CA ALA A 2 8.90 22.42 9.06
C ALA A 2 9.22 21.92 7.64
N GLU A 3 10.28 21.13 7.51
CA GLU A 3 10.65 20.47 6.26
C GLU A 3 9.49 19.57 5.76
N ARG A 4 9.34 19.46 4.44
CA ARG A 4 8.30 18.64 3.81
C ARG A 4 8.96 17.56 2.95
N ILE A 5 8.62 16.30 3.24
CA ILE A 5 9.02 15.13 2.46
C ILE A 5 7.86 14.72 1.56
N VAL A 6 8.12 14.60 0.26
CA VAL A 6 7.13 14.16 -0.73
C VAL A 6 7.39 12.72 -1.13
N ILE A 7 6.47 11.81 -0.78
CA ILE A 7 6.57 10.40 -1.12
C ILE A 7 6.21 10.22 -2.60
N GLY A 8 7.05 9.50 -3.33
CA GLY A 8 6.80 9.11 -4.73
C GLY A 8 7.44 10.01 -5.79
N GLU A 9 8.13 11.10 -5.40
CA GLU A 9 8.92 11.94 -6.32
C GLU A 9 10.34 11.41 -6.53
N ARG A 10 10.93 10.82 -5.49
CA ARG A 10 12.30 10.25 -5.47
C ARG A 10 12.40 9.12 -4.46
N ASP A 11 13.50 8.38 -4.54
CA ASP A 11 13.90 7.45 -3.48
C ASP A 11 14.17 8.23 -2.19
N LEU A 12 13.75 7.66 -1.06
CA LEU A 12 13.92 8.24 0.26
C LEU A 12 15.19 7.69 0.91
N SER A 13 15.88 8.55 1.65
CA SER A 13 17.08 8.19 2.42
C SER A 13 16.76 7.98 3.90
N CYS A 14 17.75 7.50 4.65
CA CYS A 14 17.65 7.40 6.11
C CYS A 14 17.50 8.77 6.78
N GLU A 15 18.09 9.81 6.21
CA GLU A 15 17.95 11.20 6.69
C GLU A 15 16.51 11.68 6.57
N ASP A 16 15.83 11.40 5.46
CA ASP A 16 14.40 11.73 5.30
C ASP A 16 13.55 11.03 6.37
N LEU A 17 13.84 9.75 6.64
CA LEU A 17 13.16 8.99 7.69
C LEU A 17 13.36 9.62 9.06
N VAL A 18 14.60 10.02 9.40
CA VAL A 18 14.90 10.70 10.67
C VAL A 18 14.22 12.07 10.75
N ALA A 19 14.22 12.82 9.65
CA ALA A 19 13.56 14.13 9.57
C ALA A 19 12.06 14.02 9.88
N VAL A 20 11.38 12.98 9.38
CA VAL A 20 9.97 12.73 9.70
C VAL A 20 9.80 12.20 11.13
N ALA A 21 10.49 11.11 11.49
CA ALA A 21 10.26 10.39 12.74
C ALA A 21 10.69 11.15 14.00
N ARG A 22 11.72 11.99 13.88
CA ARG A 22 12.34 12.72 15.01
C ARG A 22 12.38 14.23 14.81
N GLY A 23 12.50 14.68 13.56
CA GLY A 23 12.57 16.11 13.21
C GLY A 23 11.21 16.79 13.03
N GLY A 24 10.11 16.02 12.99
CA GLY A 24 8.75 16.56 12.83
C GLY A 24 8.43 17.05 11.40
N ALA A 25 9.24 16.66 10.42
CA ALA A 25 8.96 16.94 9.00
C ALA A 25 7.57 16.40 8.61
N ARG A 26 6.86 17.16 7.78
CA ARG A 26 5.53 16.78 7.29
C ARG A 26 5.65 15.95 6.02
N VAL A 27 4.73 15.02 5.85
CA VAL A 27 4.69 14.15 4.67
C VAL A 27 3.52 14.54 3.76
N THR A 28 3.78 14.58 2.46
CA THR A 28 2.75 14.64 1.42
C THR A 28 3.03 13.55 0.37
N LEU A 29 2.03 13.23 -0.45
CA LEU A 29 2.21 12.35 -1.60
C LEU A 29 2.47 13.19 -2.85
N ALA A 30 3.26 12.67 -3.78
CA ALA A 30 3.33 13.21 -5.13
C ALA A 30 1.98 13.00 -5.84
N ASP A 31 1.60 13.92 -6.72
CA ASP A 31 0.32 13.88 -7.43
C ASP A 31 0.13 12.60 -8.27
N SER A 32 1.22 11.97 -8.69
CA SER A 32 1.19 10.71 -9.46
C SER A 32 0.94 9.45 -8.61
N VAL A 33 1.11 9.53 -7.28
CA VAL A 33 1.01 8.36 -6.39
C VAL A 33 -0.40 7.75 -6.39
N PRO A 34 -1.50 8.52 -6.24
CA PRO A 34 -2.84 7.93 -6.28
C PRO A 34 -3.10 7.12 -7.55
N ALA A 35 -2.72 7.65 -8.72
CA ALA A 35 -2.88 6.96 -9.99
C ALA A 35 -2.04 5.67 -10.07
N ARG A 36 -0.81 5.69 -9.54
CA ARG A 36 0.04 4.49 -9.48
C ARG A 36 -0.50 3.41 -8.55
N LEU A 37 -1.14 3.80 -7.44
CA LEU A 37 -1.72 2.85 -6.48
C LEU A 37 -3.04 2.27 -6.97
N GLN A 38 -3.75 2.95 -7.86
CA GLN A 38 -5.07 2.52 -8.35
C GLN A 38 -5.06 1.12 -8.93
N ALA A 39 -4.08 0.78 -9.78
CA ALA A 39 -3.99 -0.56 -10.38
C ALA A 39 -3.84 -1.68 -9.34
N SER A 40 -3.12 -1.43 -8.24
CA SER A 40 -2.99 -2.39 -7.15
C SER A 40 -4.30 -2.51 -6.36
N LEU A 41 -5.01 -1.39 -6.17
CA LEU A 41 -6.31 -1.39 -5.48
C LEU A 41 -7.36 -2.13 -6.31
N ASP A 42 -7.41 -1.89 -7.61
CA ASP A 42 -8.34 -2.55 -8.54
C ASP A 42 -8.12 -4.07 -8.53
N TRP A 43 -6.86 -4.51 -8.60
CA TRP A 43 -6.53 -5.94 -8.50
C TRP A 43 -6.99 -6.56 -7.18
N VAL A 44 -6.81 -5.87 -6.04
CA VAL A 44 -7.33 -6.36 -4.75
C VAL A 44 -8.86 -6.40 -4.78
N GLY A 45 -9.51 -5.40 -5.37
CA GLY A 45 -10.97 -5.35 -5.52
C GLY A 45 -11.51 -6.53 -6.32
N GLU A 46 -10.88 -6.85 -7.45
CA GLU A 46 -11.19 -8.03 -8.27
C GLU A 46 -10.96 -9.34 -7.49
N ALA A 47 -9.83 -9.45 -6.78
CA ALA A 47 -9.52 -10.61 -5.96
C ALA A 47 -10.54 -10.86 -4.84
N VAL A 48 -11.09 -9.79 -4.26
CA VAL A 48 -12.16 -9.86 -3.24
C VAL A 48 -13.52 -10.20 -3.86
N ALA A 49 -13.84 -9.63 -5.03
CA ALA A 49 -15.10 -9.90 -5.73
C ALA A 49 -15.18 -11.35 -6.24
N GLY A 50 -14.02 -11.95 -6.54
CA GLY A 50 -13.89 -13.30 -7.07
C GLY A 50 -14.24 -13.41 -8.56
N SER A 51 -14.11 -14.63 -9.12
CA SER A 51 -14.42 -14.92 -10.51
C SER A 51 -15.88 -15.37 -10.66
N ALA A 52 -16.54 -14.99 -11.75
CA ALA A 52 -17.89 -15.46 -12.09
C ALA A 52 -17.97 -16.99 -12.22
N ASP A 53 -16.81 -17.62 -12.49
CA ASP A 53 -16.66 -19.05 -12.72
C ASP A 53 -16.38 -19.84 -11.42
N GLY A 54 -16.32 -19.15 -10.28
CA GLY A 54 -16.33 -19.75 -8.95
C GLY A 54 -15.00 -20.34 -8.45
N ILE A 55 -13.93 -20.28 -9.24
CA ILE A 55 -12.58 -20.68 -8.80
C ILE A 55 -11.68 -19.45 -8.80
N VAL A 56 -11.20 -19.09 -7.61
CA VAL A 56 -10.24 -18.02 -7.36
C VAL A 56 -9.09 -18.63 -6.57
N ASP A 57 -7.85 -18.29 -6.91
CA ASP A 57 -6.70 -18.72 -6.14
C ASP A 57 -6.80 -18.22 -4.69
N ALA A 58 -6.35 -19.04 -3.74
CA ALA A 58 -6.28 -18.66 -2.34
C ALA A 58 -5.18 -17.59 -2.15
N ILE A 59 -5.59 -16.39 -1.77
CA ILE A 59 -4.71 -15.25 -1.52
C ILE A 59 -4.75 -14.92 -0.04
N TYR A 60 -3.60 -15.14 0.61
CA TYR A 60 -3.45 -14.96 2.05
C TYR A 60 -3.93 -13.57 2.50
N SER A 61 -4.83 -13.54 3.48
CA SER A 61 -5.41 -12.31 4.06
C SER A 61 -6.27 -11.46 3.12
N ILE A 62 -6.55 -11.92 1.90
CA ILE A 62 -7.52 -11.29 1.00
C ILE A 62 -8.81 -12.11 0.97
N ASN A 63 -8.72 -13.38 0.58
CA ASN A 63 -9.86 -14.30 0.53
C ASN A 63 -9.66 -15.54 1.42
N THR A 64 -8.63 -15.52 2.28
CA THR A 64 -8.41 -16.52 3.33
C THR A 64 -8.42 -15.85 4.71
N GLY A 65 -8.48 -16.66 5.76
CA GLY A 65 -8.17 -16.21 7.13
C GLY A 65 -6.68 -15.83 7.32
N PHE A 66 -6.33 -15.47 8.55
CA PHE A 66 -4.97 -15.09 8.95
C PHE A 66 -4.27 -16.22 9.73
N GLY A 67 -2.95 -16.31 9.61
CA GLY A 67 -2.13 -17.23 10.40
C GLY A 67 -2.62 -18.68 10.36
N SER A 68 -2.84 -19.27 11.53
CA SER A 68 -3.33 -20.65 11.67
C SER A 68 -4.75 -20.88 11.14
N LEU A 69 -5.48 -19.81 10.79
CA LEU A 69 -6.83 -19.86 10.22
C LEU A 69 -6.84 -19.73 8.70
N ALA A 70 -5.69 -19.55 8.04
CA ALA A 70 -5.64 -19.28 6.60
C ALA A 70 -6.00 -20.48 5.70
N GLY A 71 -5.96 -21.71 6.22
CA GLY A 71 -6.27 -22.93 5.47
C GLY A 71 -7.46 -23.71 6.02
N ARG A 72 -8.35 -23.04 6.77
CA ARG A 72 -9.57 -23.65 7.34
C ARG A 72 -10.81 -23.16 6.64
#